data_AF-A0A0B3BR52-F1
#
_entry.id   AF-A0A0B3BR52-F1
#
_cell.length_a   1.000
_cell.length_b   1.000
_cell.length_c   1.000
_cell.angle_alpha   90.00
_cell.angle_beta   90.00
_cell.angle_gamma   90.00
#
_symmetry.space_group_name_H-M   'P 1'
#
loop_
_entity.id
_entity.type
_entity.pdbx_description
1 polymer ?
#
loop_
_entity_poly.entity_id
_entity_poly.type
_entity_poly.pdbx_seq_one_letter_code
_entity_poly.pdbx_strand_id
1 'polypeptide(L)'
;MEDKYKEFIKNVELLSIYLSELNCKRSNDNTKFQKGININFNYSFEVEEIKEKGFNSKAIFKIIGTTENVNVLEIYAEFRALYGLKAALEIDKELIEKFVKVNLPLNIWPYARELISSMTIRMGLPPLILNTYKIV
;
A
#
# COMPACT_ATOMS: atom_id res chain seq x y z
N MET A 1 -22.71 4.71 -16.42
CA MET A 1 -21.73 4.18 -15.43
C MET A 1 -20.93 5.28 -14.75
N GLU A 2 -20.48 6.31 -15.47
CA GLU A 2 -19.64 7.36 -14.88
C GLU A 2 -20.35 8.20 -13.82
N ASP A 3 -21.62 8.56 -14.04
CA ASP A 3 -22.41 9.35 -13.07
C ASP A 3 -22.70 8.57 -11.79
N LYS A 4 -22.98 7.26 -11.90
CA LYS A 4 -23.14 6.36 -10.75
C LYS A 4 -21.87 6.26 -9.90
N TYR A 5 -20.70 6.18 -10.55
CA TYR A 5 -19.42 6.13 -9.84
C TYR A 5 -19.08 7.46 -9.15
N LYS A 6 -19.36 8.60 -9.80
CA LYS A 6 -19.20 9.93 -9.17
C LYS A 6 -20.09 10.06 -7.93
N GLU A 7 -21.34 9.61 -8.01
CA GLU A 7 -22.24 9.64 -6.87
C GLU A 7 -21.79 8.69 -5.75
N PHE A 8 -21.32 7.49 -6.09
CA PHE A 8 -20.71 6.57 -5.13
C PHE A 8 -19.55 7.23 -4.37
N ILE A 9 -18.59 7.85 -5.07
CA ILE A 9 -17.43 8.50 -4.43
C ILE A 9 -17.87 9.57 -3.41
N LYS A 10 -18.89 10.40 -3.71
CA LYS A 10 -19.38 11.43 -2.77
C LYS A 10 -19.94 10.87 -1.46
N ASN A 11 -20.31 9.60 -1.47
CA ASN A 11 -20.94 8.91 -0.34
C ASN A 11 -19.95 7.99 0.39
N VAL A 12 -18.71 7.85 -0.09
CA VAL A 12 -17.63 7.15 0.59
C VAL A 12 -16.90 8.11 1.52
N GLU A 13 -16.71 7.70 2.77
CA GLU A 13 -15.92 8.42 3.75
C GLU A 13 -14.74 7.54 4.21
N LEU A 14 -13.52 8.09 4.17
CA LEU A 14 -12.35 7.41 4.73
C LEU A 14 -12.38 7.58 6.25
N LEU A 15 -12.56 6.47 6.98
CA LEU A 15 -12.66 6.50 8.44
C LEU A 15 -11.30 6.34 9.11
N SER A 16 -10.44 5.48 8.57
CA SER A 16 -9.13 5.20 9.17
C SER A 16 -8.16 4.60 8.15
N ILE A 17 -6.88 4.92 8.33
CA ILE A 17 -5.75 4.19 7.74
C ILE A 17 -4.82 3.78 8.88
N TYR A 18 -4.37 2.53 8.90
CA TYR A 18 -3.37 2.08 9.87
C TYR A 18 -2.52 0.95 9.29
N LEU A 19 -1.33 0.78 9.87
CA LEU A 19 -0.42 -0.31 9.58
C LEU A 19 -0.83 -1.52 10.42
N SER A 20 -1.19 -2.64 9.78
CA SER A 20 -1.57 -3.89 10.46
C SER A 20 -0.38 -4.83 10.64
N GLU A 21 0.59 -4.81 9.73
CA GLU A 21 1.77 -5.67 9.80
C GLU A 21 3.01 -4.98 9.21
N LEU A 22 4.16 -5.22 9.85
CA LEU A 22 5.47 -4.76 9.37
C LEU A 22 6.53 -5.81 9.67
N ASN A 23 7.26 -6.24 8.64
CA ASN A 23 8.44 -7.07 8.78
C ASN A 23 9.60 -6.43 8.00
N CYS A 24 10.76 -6.32 8.64
CA CYS A 24 11.97 -5.77 8.03
C CYS A 24 13.15 -6.68 8.34
N LYS A 25 13.93 -7.03 7.32
CA LYS A 25 15.15 -7.83 7.46
C LYS A 25 16.28 -7.22 6.64
N ARG A 26 17.48 -7.23 7.22
CA ARG A 26 18.70 -6.78 6.57
C ARG A 26 19.80 -7.81 6.79
N SER A 27 20.62 -8.06 5.78
CA SER A 27 21.84 -8.85 5.95
C SER A 27 22.84 -8.12 6.85
N ASN A 28 23.46 -8.85 7.78
CA ASN A 28 24.53 -8.31 8.62
C ASN A 28 25.87 -8.16 7.88
N ASP A 29 25.98 -8.73 6.68
CA ASP A 29 27.19 -8.65 5.86
C ASP A 29 27.25 -7.32 5.10
N ASN A 30 28.00 -6.38 5.66
CA ASN A 30 28.18 -5.05 5.09
C ASN A 30 28.87 -5.05 3.72
N THR A 31 29.64 -6.10 3.39
CA THR A 31 30.37 -6.17 2.12
C THR A 31 29.42 -6.28 0.93
N LYS A 32 28.24 -6.88 1.13
CA LYS A 32 27.21 -7.04 0.10
C LYS A 32 26.58 -5.72 -0.33
N PHE A 33 26.67 -4.67 0.48
CA PHE A 33 26.09 -3.37 0.12
C PHE A 33 27.02 -2.49 -0.73
N GLN A 34 28.29 -2.88 -0.91
CA GLN A 34 29.28 -2.07 -1.64
C GLN A 34 29.07 -2.05 -3.15
N LYS A 35 28.43 -3.09 -3.71
CA LYS A 35 28.21 -3.25 -5.16
C LYS A 35 26.86 -2.72 -5.65
N GLY A 36 26.12 -2.01 -4.79
CA GLY A 36 24.75 -1.60 -5.04
C GLY A 36 23.73 -2.72 -4.78
N ILE A 37 22.46 -2.34 -4.69
CA ILE A 37 21.33 -3.24 -4.41
C ILE A 37 20.35 -3.13 -5.56
N ASN A 38 19.95 -4.28 -6.13
CA ASN A 38 18.82 -4.34 -7.04
C ASN A 38 17.53 -4.44 -6.23
N ILE A 39 16.61 -3.50 -6.46
CA ILE A 39 15.33 -3.44 -5.73
C ILE A 39 14.22 -4.00 -6.60
N ASN A 40 13.56 -5.05 -6.10
CA ASN A 40 12.28 -5.52 -6.61
C ASN A 40 11.16 -5.02 -5.68
N PHE A 41 10.23 -4.26 -6.22
CA PHE A 41 9.12 -3.66 -5.49
C PHE A 41 7.80 -4.14 -6.07
N ASN A 42 7.00 -4.81 -5.24
CA ASN A 42 5.67 -5.29 -5.58
C ASN A 42 4.65 -4.72 -4.60
N TYR A 43 3.44 -4.48 -5.09
CA TYR A 43 2.34 -4.05 -4.26
C TYR A 43 1.00 -4.61 -4.76
N SER A 44 0.04 -4.73 -3.86
CA SER A 44 -1.35 -5.08 -4.20
C SER A 44 -2.34 -4.26 -3.41
N PHE A 45 -3.54 -4.08 -3.98
CA PHE A 45 -4.65 -3.32 -3.41
C PHE A 45 -5.93 -4.13 -3.59
N GLU A 46 -6.58 -4.49 -2.49
CA GLU A 46 -7.67 -5.46 -2.47
C GLU A 46 -8.80 -5.00 -1.55
N VAL A 47 -10.03 -5.33 -1.93
CA VAL A 47 -11.18 -5.30 -1.01
C VAL A 47 -11.01 -6.49 -0.06
N GLU A 48 -10.97 -6.25 1.24
CA GLU A 48 -10.86 -7.31 2.24
C GLU A 48 -12.25 -7.82 2.63
N GLU A 49 -13.17 -6.89 2.89
CA GLU A 49 -14.49 -7.20 3.45
C GLU A 49 -15.50 -6.12 3.04
N ILE A 50 -16.73 -6.51 2.71
CA ILE A 50 -17.84 -5.60 2.45
C ILE A 50 -18.86 -5.75 3.58
N LYS A 51 -19.29 -4.62 4.14
CA LYS A 51 -20.22 -4.53 5.27
C LYS A 51 -21.43 -3.70 4.88
N GLU A 52 -22.51 -3.82 5.64
CA GLU A 52 -23.76 -3.07 5.41
C GLU A 52 -23.55 -1.55 5.29
N LYS A 53 -22.60 -0.98 6.04
CA LYS A 53 -22.36 0.46 6.12
C LYS A 53 -20.96 0.87 5.66
N GLY A 54 -20.28 0.04 4.87
CA GLY A 54 -18.90 0.34 4.47
C GLY A 54 -18.13 -0.85 3.92
N PHE A 55 -16.83 -0.68 3.78
CA PHE A 55 -15.93 -1.75 3.36
C PHE A 55 -14.53 -1.56 3.94
N ASN A 56 -13.86 -2.68 4.16
CA ASN A 56 -12.47 -2.74 4.53
C ASN A 56 -11.64 -3.04 3.29
N SER A 57 -10.44 -2.47 3.26
CA SER A 57 -9.49 -2.69 2.18
C SER A 57 -8.09 -2.85 2.71
N LYS A 58 -7.28 -3.55 1.93
CA LYS A 58 -5.94 -3.97 2.29
C LYS A 58 -4.97 -3.56 1.19
N ALA A 59 -3.84 -3.01 1.59
CA ALA A 59 -2.73 -2.70 0.71
C ALA A 59 -1.46 -3.37 1.22
N ILE A 60 -0.82 -4.17 0.36
CA ILE A 60 0.39 -4.90 0.70
C ILE A 60 1.54 -4.32 -0.11
N PHE A 61 2.68 -4.11 0.55
CA PHE A 61 3.93 -3.67 -0.07
C PHE A 61 5.03 -4.67 0.26
N LYS A 62 5.75 -5.12 -0.77
CA LYS A 62 6.86 -6.07 -0.67
C LYS A 62 8.06 -5.52 -1.41
N ILE A 63 9.15 -5.28 -0.68
CA ILE A 63 10.43 -4.86 -1.22
C ILE A 63 11.44 -5.96 -0.93
N ILE A 64 12.12 -6.40 -1.98
CA ILE A 64 13.24 -7.33 -1.88
C ILE A 64 14.43 -6.66 -2.55
N GLY A 65 15.49 -6.46 -1.77
CA GLY A 65 16.78 -6.01 -2.25
C GLY A 65 17.74 -7.18 -2.41
N THR A 66 18.36 -7.30 -3.57
CA THR A 66 19.33 -8.35 -3.87
C THR A 66 20.68 -7.79 -4.32
N THR A 67 21.75 -8.48 -3.95
CA THR A 67 23.09 -8.26 -4.49
C THR A 67 23.66 -9.61 -4.90
N GLU A 68 24.19 -9.72 -6.12
CA GLU A 68 24.73 -10.98 -6.66
C GLU A 68 23.75 -12.17 -6.50
N ASN A 69 22.45 -11.91 -6.71
CA ASN A 69 21.35 -12.86 -6.56
C ASN A 69 21.09 -13.36 -5.13
N VAL A 70 21.64 -12.70 -4.11
CA VAL A 70 21.38 -12.99 -2.70
C VAL A 70 20.49 -11.92 -2.10
N ASN A 71 19.44 -12.31 -1.36
CA ASN A 71 18.60 -11.37 -0.61
C ASN A 71 19.42 -10.71 0.50
N VAL A 72 19.44 -9.37 0.49
CA VAL A 72 20.15 -8.55 1.48
C VAL A 72 19.24 -7.59 2.24
N LEU A 73 18.04 -7.36 1.71
CA LEU A 73 17.02 -6.47 2.27
C LEU A 73 15.63 -7.06 1.99
N GLU A 74 14.78 -7.12 3.00
CA GLU A 74 13.35 -7.43 2.84
C GLU A 74 12.55 -6.45 3.66
N ILE A 75 11.52 -5.84 3.06
CA ILE A 75 10.50 -5.04 3.75
C ILE A 75 9.13 -5.53 3.31
N TYR A 76 8.32 -5.93 4.27
CA TYR A 76 6.91 -6.25 4.10
C TYR A 76 6.10 -5.28 4.95
N ALA A 77 5.09 -4.65 4.36
CA ALA A 77 4.14 -3.82 5.08
C ALA A 77 2.72 -4.10 4.60
N GLU A 78 1.79 -4.27 5.56
CA GLU A 78 0.36 -4.35 5.30
C GLU A 78 -0.32 -3.12 5.92
N PHE A 79 -1.03 -2.37 5.10
CA PHE A 79 -1.91 -1.29 5.54
C PHE A 79 -3.37 -1.70 5.36
N ARG A 80 -4.20 -1.23 6.28
CA ARG A 80 -5.65 -1.34 6.21
C ARG A 80 -6.27 0.04 6.12
N ALA A 81 -7.25 0.18 5.23
CA ALA A 81 -8.10 1.35 5.17
C ALA A 81 -9.56 0.96 5.32
N LEU A 82 -10.24 1.66 6.22
CA LEU A 82 -11.65 1.46 6.54
C LEU A 82 -12.46 2.60 5.92
N TYR A 83 -13.51 2.24 5.20
CA TYR A 83 -14.40 3.18 4.54
C TYR A 83 -15.83 3.02 5.04
N GLY A 84 -16.49 4.14 5.32
CA GLY A 84 -17.91 4.23 5.59
C GLY A 84 -18.70 4.57 4.32
N LEU A 85 -19.91 4.05 4.22
CA LEU A 85 -20.90 4.43 3.22
C LEU A 85 -22.08 5.10 3.90
N LYS A 86 -22.55 6.21 3.34
CA LYS A 86 -23.78 6.86 3.82
C LYS A 86 -24.99 5.93 3.61
N ALA A 87 -25.84 5.84 4.63
CA ALA A 87 -26.87 4.80 4.80
C ALA A 87 -27.94 4.69 3.68
N ALA A 88 -28.02 5.66 2.76
CA ALA A 88 -29.00 5.66 1.67
C ALA A 88 -28.49 5.00 0.38
N LEU A 89 -27.23 4.52 0.33
CA LEU A 89 -26.66 3.93 -0.88
C LEU A 89 -26.76 2.40 -0.84
N GLU A 90 -27.31 1.81 -1.91
CA GLU A 90 -27.17 0.37 -2.14
C GLU A 90 -25.70 0.01 -2.35
N ILE A 91 -25.27 -1.10 -1.74
CA ILE A 91 -23.93 -1.62 -1.90
C ILE A 91 -23.77 -2.19 -3.31
N ASP A 92 -22.89 -1.56 -4.08
CA ASP A 92 -22.49 -2.04 -5.39
C ASP A 92 -21.02 -2.51 -5.33
N LYS A 93 -20.83 -3.83 -5.41
CA LYS A 93 -19.51 -4.47 -5.33
C LYS A 93 -18.59 -4.03 -6.47
N GLU A 94 -19.11 -3.82 -7.68
CA GLU A 94 -18.28 -3.39 -8.82
C GLU A 94 -17.77 -1.96 -8.62
N LEU A 95 -18.60 -1.08 -8.04
CA LEU A 95 -18.16 0.28 -7.69
C LEU A 95 -17.13 0.28 -6.56
N ILE A 96 -17.29 -0.58 -5.55
CA ILE A 96 -16.31 -0.74 -4.46
C ILE A 96 -14.98 -1.27 -5.01
N GLU A 97 -14.99 -2.30 -5.84
CA GLU A 97 -13.78 -2.85 -6.45
C GLU A 97 -13.07 -1.82 -7.33
N LYS A 98 -13.84 -1.06 -8.13
CA LYS A 98 -13.31 0.06 -8.91
C LYS A 98 -12.71 1.13 -8.01
N PHE A 99 -13.39 1.49 -6.92
CA PHE A 99 -12.90 2.48 -5.97
C PHE A 99 -11.59 2.02 -5.31
N VAL A 100 -11.51 0.77 -4.88
CA VAL A 100 -10.28 0.22 -4.28
C VAL A 100 -9.14 0.20 -5.30
N LYS A 101 -9.39 -0.10 -6.57
CA LYS A 101 -8.34 -0.06 -7.60
C LYS A 101 -7.78 1.34 -7.85
N VAL A 102 -8.61 2.37 -7.74
CA VAL A 102 -8.25 3.74 -8.14
C VAL A 102 -7.91 4.64 -6.95
N ASN A 103 -8.74 4.66 -5.90
CA ASN A 103 -8.62 5.60 -4.79
C ASN A 103 -7.79 5.05 -3.63
N LEU A 104 -7.83 3.74 -3.36
CA LEU A 104 -7.01 3.16 -2.28
C LEU A 104 -5.51 3.44 -2.46
N PRO A 105 -4.91 3.30 -3.66
CA PRO A 105 -3.52 3.64 -3.86
C PRO A 105 -3.25 5.11 -3.55
N LEU A 106 -4.11 6.04 -3.97
CA LEU A 106 -3.92 7.47 -3.71
C LEU A 106 -3.91 7.77 -2.21
N ASN A 107 -4.76 7.09 -1.44
CA ASN A 107 -4.87 7.26 0.00
C ASN A 107 -3.68 6.64 0.75
N ILE A 108 -3.24 5.44 0.37
CA ILE A 108 -2.23 4.67 1.12
C ILE A 108 -0.79 4.97 0.66
N TRP A 109 -0.57 5.29 -0.62
CA TRP A 109 0.78 5.46 -1.16
C TRP A 109 1.66 6.44 -0.38
N PRO A 110 1.17 7.60 0.10
CA PRO A 110 1.97 8.51 0.93
C PRO A 110 2.48 7.85 2.22
N TYR A 111 1.64 7.04 2.88
CA TYR A 111 1.99 6.33 4.11
C TYR A 111 3.04 5.25 3.85
N ALA A 112 2.85 4.45 2.80
CA ALA A 112 3.82 3.43 2.40
C ALA A 112 5.16 4.06 2.01
N ARG A 113 5.12 5.15 1.23
CA ARG A 113 6.31 5.88 0.79
C ARG A 113 7.12 6.44 1.97
N GLU A 114 6.47 7.05 2.95
CA GLU A 114 7.15 7.50 4.17
C GLU A 114 7.72 6.29 4.92
N LEU A 115 6.91 5.27 5.21
CA LEU A 115 7.31 4.12 6.01
C LEU A 115 8.55 3.45 5.44
N ILE A 116 8.58 3.20 4.13
CA ILE A 116 9.69 2.55 3.43
C ILE A 116 10.97 3.38 3.53
N SER A 117 10.87 4.69 3.33
CA SER A 117 12.00 5.61 3.51
C SER A 117 12.49 5.59 4.97
N SER A 118 11.57 5.62 5.92
CA SER A 118 11.83 5.58 7.36
C SER A 118 12.54 4.28 7.78
N MET A 119 12.06 3.14 7.27
CA MET A 119 12.62 1.82 7.56
C MET A 119 14.02 1.67 6.99
N THR A 120 14.24 2.06 5.74
CA THR A 120 15.56 1.93 5.11
C THR A 120 16.63 2.74 5.84
N ILE A 121 16.29 3.95 6.31
CA ILE A 121 17.17 4.74 7.19
C ILE A 121 17.46 4.00 8.50
N ARG A 122 16.42 3.48 9.18
CA ARG A 122 16.58 2.73 10.45
C ARG A 122 17.39 1.44 10.28
N MET A 123 17.41 0.89 9.07
CA MET A 123 18.24 -0.26 8.69
C MET A 123 19.68 0.14 8.32
N GLY A 124 20.06 1.42 8.45
CA GLY A 124 21.41 1.90 8.15
C GLY A 124 21.72 2.00 6.66
N LEU A 125 20.68 2.11 5.82
CA LEU A 125 20.79 2.28 4.38
C LEU A 125 20.39 3.70 3.97
N PRO A 126 20.81 4.18 2.79
CA PRO A 126 20.22 5.38 2.19
C PRO A 126 18.69 5.25 2.09
N PRO A 127 17.95 6.37 2.18
CA PRO A 127 16.49 6.34 2.09
C PRO A 127 16.03 5.82 0.72
N LEU A 128 15.21 4.78 0.72
CA LEU A 128 14.51 4.31 -0.48
C LEU A 128 13.26 5.17 -0.70
N ILE A 129 13.34 6.10 -1.65
CA ILE A 129 12.23 6.98 -2.00
C ILE A 129 11.43 6.36 -3.14
N LEU A 130 10.20 5.94 -2.86
CA LEU A 130 9.28 5.55 -3.92
C LEU A 130 8.88 6.77 -4.78
N ASN A 131 8.72 6.56 -6.08
CA ASN A 131 8.17 7.57 -6.98
C ASN A 131 6.70 7.85 -6.65
N THR A 132 6.16 8.95 -7.19
CA THR A 132 4.72 9.22 -7.12
C THR A 132 3.93 8.10 -7.78
N TYR A 133 2.84 7.68 -7.15
CA TYR A 133 1.91 6.74 -7.76
C TYR A 133 1.32 7.35 -9.03
N LYS A 134 1.29 6.60 -10.13
CA LYS A 134 0.62 6.97 -11.37
C LYS A 134 -0.57 6.04 -11.57
N ILE A 135 -1.74 6.63 -11.74
CA ILE A 135 -2.92 5.91 -12.25
C ILE A 135 -2.65 5.68 -13.73
N VAL A 136 -2.65 4.42 -14.16
CA VAL A 136 -2.50 4.01 -15.57
C VAL A 136 -3.84 3.51 -16.09
#